data_AF-A0A8D8W739-F1
#
_entry.id   AF-A0A8D8W739-F1
#
_cell.length_a   1.000
_cell.length_b   1.000
_cell.length_c   1.000
_cell.angle_alpha   90.00
_cell.angle_beta   90.00
_cell.angle_gamma   90.00
#
_symmetry.space_group_name_H-M   'P 1'
#
loop_
_entity.id
_entity.type
_entity.pdbx_description
1 polymer ?
#
loop_
_entity_poly.entity_id
_entity_poly.type
_entity_poly.pdbx_seq_one_letter_code
_entity_poly.pdbx_strand_id
1 'polypeptide(L)'
;SPVDSGSPVYVTRETGGESKLRLAGLAGLYIYQSEQVEFIKQPTISTVPPVDCVDGVYKVVSHPGSGKTWRIIPRLILGAKLNQRIIVTGPTRVVCAEIFESLKMKFGTQNVGLNISSAPHHRNRYARIQVMAHATFMGMYASRDPMVAEADMYLIDEAHFNNAATYMIRKVAKFLAKKNKKVYELSATISDVRNS
;
A
#
# COMPACT_ATOMS: atom_id res chain seq x y z
N SER A 1 8.71 -27.48 -26.48
CA SER A 1 9.08 -28.30 -25.31
C SER A 1 8.65 -27.58 -24.03
N PRO A 2 8.40 -28.27 -22.90
CA PRO A 2 7.89 -27.65 -21.67
C PRO A 2 8.84 -26.66 -20.98
N VAL A 3 10.01 -26.39 -21.56
CA VAL A 3 11.15 -25.70 -20.94
C VAL A 3 11.17 -24.19 -21.28
N ASP A 4 10.35 -23.72 -22.20
CA ASP A 4 10.44 -22.34 -22.73
C ASP A 4 9.41 -21.35 -22.14
N SER A 5 8.63 -21.77 -21.13
CA SER A 5 7.68 -20.88 -20.46
C SER A 5 8.44 -19.89 -19.57
N GLY A 6 8.26 -18.60 -19.83
CA GLY A 6 8.96 -17.49 -19.19
C GLY A 6 10.10 -16.90 -20.02
N SER A 7 10.37 -17.42 -21.23
CA SER A 7 11.45 -16.92 -22.09
C SER A 7 11.19 -15.47 -22.52
N PRO A 8 12.19 -14.58 -22.42
CA PRO A 8 12.02 -13.17 -22.77
C PRO A 8 11.88 -13.00 -24.29
N VAL A 9 10.82 -12.30 -24.71
CA VAL A 9 10.56 -11.95 -26.11
C VAL A 9 10.93 -10.50 -26.32
N TYR A 10 11.86 -10.25 -27.22
CA TYR A 10 12.34 -8.90 -27.55
C TYR A 10 11.77 -8.42 -28.87
N VAL A 11 11.51 -7.12 -28.97
CA VAL A 11 11.21 -6.43 -30.23
C VAL A 11 12.29 -5.41 -30.52
N THR A 12 12.70 -5.33 -31.78
CA THR A 12 13.55 -4.26 -32.27
C THR A 12 12.66 -3.06 -32.58
N ARG A 13 13.03 -1.89 -32.06
CA ARG A 13 12.40 -0.63 -32.44
C ARG A 13 13.47 0.30 -32.95
N GLU A 14 13.36 0.70 -34.21
CA GLU A 14 14.21 1.72 -34.78
C GLU A 14 13.75 3.09 -34.30
N THR A 15 14.68 3.84 -33.69
CA THR A 15 14.43 5.23 -33.32
C THR A 15 15.66 6.03 -33.74
N GLY A 16 15.52 6.87 -34.76
CA GLY A 16 16.62 7.73 -35.23
C GLY A 16 17.79 6.99 -35.89
N GLY A 17 17.55 5.87 -36.59
CA GLY A 17 18.59 5.14 -37.34
C GLY A 17 19.38 4.10 -36.53
N GLU A 18 19.15 4.01 -35.22
CA GLU A 18 19.70 2.94 -34.37
C GLU A 18 18.60 1.92 -34.00
N SER A 19 18.91 0.65 -34.23
CA SER A 19 18.06 -0.49 -33.84
C SER A 19 18.29 -0.83 -32.37
N LYS A 20 17.29 -0.56 -31.51
CA LYS A 20 17.36 -0.88 -30.07
C LYS A 20 16.43 -2.03 -29.72
N LEU A 21 16.98 -3.09 -29.11
CA LEU A 21 16.20 -4.18 -28.55
C LEU A 21 15.45 -3.73 -27.30
N ARG A 22 14.15 -4.00 -27.22
CA ARG A 22 13.33 -3.79 -26.02
C ARG A 22 12.58 -5.08 -25.69
N LEU A 23 12.53 -5.44 -24.41
CA LEU A 23 11.72 -6.57 -23.95
C LEU A 23 10.24 -6.25 -24.18
N ALA A 24 9.56 -7.09 -24.96
CA ALA A 24 8.14 -6.97 -25.28
C ALA A 24 7.26 -7.75 -24.29
N GLY A 25 7.75 -8.88 -23.77
CA GLY A 25 7.01 -9.73 -22.84
C GLY A 25 7.77 -11.01 -22.52
N LEU A 26 7.10 -11.92 -21.82
CA LEU A 26 7.58 -13.28 -21.58
C LEU A 26 6.68 -14.24 -22.35
N ALA A 27 7.27 -15.25 -22.99
CA ALA A 27 6.51 -16.34 -23.60
C ALA A 27 5.79 -17.12 -22.49
N GLY A 28 4.47 -17.27 -22.55
CA GLY A 28 3.76 -17.95 -21.47
C GLY A 28 2.27 -18.20 -21.73
N LEU A 29 1.82 -19.39 -21.32
CA LEU A 29 0.55 -20.07 -21.58
C LEU A 29 0.33 -20.56 -23.03
N TYR A 30 0.33 -21.89 -23.19
CA TYR A 30 -0.17 -22.57 -24.38
C TYR A 30 -1.60 -23.05 -24.07
N ILE A 31 -2.61 -22.49 -24.73
CA ILE A 31 -3.93 -23.10 -24.79
C ILE A 31 -3.92 -24.03 -25.99
N TYR A 32 -4.06 -25.34 -25.76
CA TYR A 32 -4.07 -26.36 -26.82
C TYR A 32 -5.44 -26.38 -27.55
N GLN A 33 -5.83 -25.25 -28.11
CA GLN A 33 -6.89 -25.16 -29.11
C GLN A 33 -6.39 -24.21 -30.19
N SER A 34 -6.06 -24.80 -31.35
CA SER A 34 -5.68 -24.13 -32.61
C SER A 34 -4.46 -23.20 -32.55
N GLU A 35 -3.28 -23.71 -32.93
CA GLU A 35 -2.06 -23.04 -33.49
C GLU A 35 -1.66 -21.59 -33.08
N GLN A 36 -2.19 -21.03 -31.99
CA GLN A 36 -1.94 -19.65 -31.57
C GLN A 36 -1.07 -19.62 -30.31
N VAL A 37 0.02 -18.86 -30.38
CA VAL A 37 0.89 -18.57 -29.24
C VAL A 37 0.49 -17.20 -28.69
N GLU A 38 0.00 -17.15 -27.45
CA GLU A 38 -0.25 -15.88 -26.77
C GLU A 38 1.03 -15.38 -26.09
N PHE A 39 1.31 -14.08 -26.25
CA PHE A 39 2.39 -13.41 -25.55
C PHE A 39 1.82 -12.66 -24.34
N ILE A 40 2.29 -13.00 -23.14
CA ILE A 40 1.95 -12.22 -21.95
C ILE A 40 2.79 -10.95 -21.99
N LYS A 41 2.15 -9.85 -22.41
CA LYS A 41 2.71 -8.51 -22.28
C LYS A 41 3.01 -8.29 -20.80
N GLN A 42 4.28 -8.12 -20.45
CA GLN A 42 4.60 -7.65 -19.11
C GLN A 42 3.87 -6.32 -18.93
N PRO A 43 2.94 -6.19 -17.97
CA PRO A 43 2.34 -4.90 -17.71
C PRO A 43 3.50 -3.97 -17.41
N THR A 44 3.68 -2.95 -18.24
CA THR A 44 4.46 -1.79 -17.84
C THR A 44 3.81 -1.35 -16.55
N ILE A 45 4.43 -1.62 -15.40
CA ILE A 45 3.86 -1.33 -14.09
C ILE A 45 3.76 0.19 -14.02
N SER A 46 2.60 0.68 -14.46
CA SER A 46 2.27 2.09 -14.40
C SER A 46 2.26 2.47 -12.93
N THR A 47 2.96 3.55 -12.69
CA THR A 47 3.38 4.04 -11.40
C THR A 47 2.20 4.62 -10.63
N VAL A 48 2.01 4.13 -9.40
CA VAL A 48 0.96 4.56 -8.45
C VAL A 48 -0.42 3.98 -8.80
N PRO A 49 -1.03 3.17 -7.91
CA PRO A 49 -2.43 2.78 -8.09
C PRO A 49 -3.32 4.02 -8.26
N PRO A 50 -4.44 3.93 -9.01
CA PRO A 50 -5.40 5.03 -9.08
C PRO A 50 -5.79 5.44 -7.67
N VAL A 51 -5.68 6.76 -7.41
CA VAL A 51 -6.01 7.36 -6.12
C VAL A 51 -7.23 8.24 -6.32
N ASP A 52 -8.40 7.74 -5.90
CA ASP A 52 -9.63 8.53 -5.89
C ASP A 52 -9.73 9.30 -4.58
N CYS A 53 -10.15 10.56 -4.60
CA CYS A 53 -10.41 11.33 -3.38
C CYS A 53 -11.91 11.43 -3.15
N VAL A 54 -12.41 10.81 -2.08
CA VAL A 54 -13.83 10.85 -1.69
C VAL A 54 -13.93 11.37 -0.27
N ASP A 55 -14.72 12.43 -0.03
CA ASP A 55 -14.84 13.11 1.27
C ASP A 55 -13.49 13.55 1.88
N GLY A 56 -12.50 13.88 1.04
CA GLY A 56 -11.14 14.24 1.49
C GLY A 56 -10.27 13.04 1.89
N VAL A 57 -10.74 11.82 1.70
CA VAL A 57 -10.00 10.57 1.94
C VAL A 57 -9.53 9.99 0.61
N TYR A 58 -8.23 9.75 0.50
CA TYR A 58 -7.59 9.17 -0.68
C TYR A 58 -7.74 7.64 -0.66
N LYS A 59 -8.55 7.11 -1.56
CA LYS A 59 -8.81 5.68 -1.74
C LYS A 59 -7.81 5.09 -2.71
N VAL A 60 -7.09 4.07 -2.26
CA VAL A 60 -6.05 3.39 -3.02
C VAL A 60 -6.44 1.94 -3.26
N VAL A 61 -6.92 1.66 -4.48
CA VAL A 61 -7.33 0.31 -4.89
C VAL A 61 -6.19 -0.40 -5.57
N SER A 62 -5.88 -1.62 -5.15
CA SER A 62 -4.92 -2.47 -5.85
C SER A 62 -5.15 -3.95 -5.58
N HIS A 63 -4.96 -4.82 -6.56
CA HIS A 63 -5.24 -6.25 -6.41
C HIS A 63 -4.41 -6.92 -5.29
N PRO A 64 -4.91 -8.01 -4.65
CA PRO A 64 -4.10 -8.80 -3.73
C PRO A 64 -2.76 -9.19 -4.36
N GLY A 65 -1.67 -9.18 -3.58
CA GLY A 65 -0.33 -9.46 -4.08
C GLY A 65 0.33 -8.31 -4.88
N SER A 66 -0.35 -7.17 -5.09
CA SER A 66 0.23 -6.03 -5.82
C SER A 66 1.34 -5.28 -5.06
N GLY A 67 1.67 -5.71 -3.84
CA GLY A 67 2.69 -5.07 -2.99
C GLY A 67 2.26 -3.77 -2.33
N LYS A 68 1.00 -3.62 -1.87
CA LYS A 68 0.53 -2.46 -1.09
C LYS A 68 1.49 -2.10 0.05
N THR A 69 1.74 -3.10 0.89
CA THR A 69 2.58 -3.06 2.08
C THR A 69 4.03 -2.66 1.75
N TRP A 70 4.61 -3.26 0.71
CA TRP A 70 6.03 -3.12 0.41
C TRP A 70 6.40 -2.00 -0.58
N ARG A 71 5.43 -1.53 -1.38
CA ARG A 71 5.67 -0.54 -2.45
C ARG A 71 4.85 0.74 -2.29
N ILE A 72 3.55 0.62 -2.02
CA ILE A 72 2.65 1.77 -2.02
C ILE A 72 2.80 2.57 -0.73
N ILE A 73 2.71 1.93 0.43
CA ILE A 73 2.85 2.60 1.74
C ILE A 73 4.18 3.36 1.84
N PRO A 74 5.36 2.76 1.56
CA PRO A 74 6.61 3.50 1.61
C PRO A 74 6.66 4.68 0.64
N ARG A 75 6.08 4.55 -0.56
CA ARG A 75 6.05 5.62 -1.56
C ARG A 75 5.17 6.79 -1.12
N LEU A 76 4.02 6.52 -0.50
CA LEU A 76 3.15 7.56 0.06
C LEU A 76 3.86 8.34 1.17
N ILE A 77 4.61 7.63 2.02
CA ILE A 77 5.41 8.23 3.10
C ILE A 77 6.56 9.09 2.57
N LEU A 78 7.22 8.67 1.49
CA LEU A 78 8.26 9.47 0.82
C LEU A 78 7.73 10.81 0.29
N GLY A 79 6.44 10.89 -0.05
CA GLY A 79 5.78 12.13 -0.44
C GLY A 79 5.39 13.06 0.72
N ALA A 80 5.62 12.67 1.97
CA ALA A 80 5.32 13.48 3.16
C ALA A 80 6.55 14.26 3.64
N LYS A 81 6.33 15.47 4.19
CA LYS A 81 7.40 16.32 4.74
C LYS A 81 8.06 15.65 5.94
N LEU A 82 9.38 15.84 6.11
CA LEU A 82 10.18 15.16 7.15
C LEU A 82 9.68 15.37 8.59
N ASN A 83 9.03 16.50 8.87
CA ASN A 83 8.48 16.81 10.19
C ASN A 83 7.07 16.26 10.44
N GLN A 84 6.41 15.71 9.41
CA GLN A 84 5.05 15.17 9.56
C GLN A 84 5.07 13.84 10.30
N ARG A 85 4.22 13.73 11.33
CA ARG A 85 3.97 12.46 12.04
C ARG A 85 3.00 11.61 11.25
N ILE A 86 3.31 10.32 11.14
CA ILE A 86 2.60 9.39 10.26
C ILE A 86 2.14 8.19 11.07
N ILE A 87 0.85 7.88 10.97
CA ILE A 87 0.27 6.65 11.49
C ILE A 87 0.01 5.70 10.33
N VAL A 88 0.46 4.46 10.47
CA VAL A 88 0.13 3.35 9.57
C VAL A 88 -0.62 2.29 10.37
N THR A 89 -1.78 1.90 9.89
CA THR A 89 -2.62 0.92 10.57
C THR A 89 -2.85 -0.31 9.70
N GLY A 90 -2.86 -1.49 10.32
CA GLY A 90 -3.22 -2.75 9.66
C GLY A 90 -4.25 -3.55 10.47
N PRO A 91 -4.94 -4.52 9.83
CA PRO A 91 -6.06 -5.23 10.45
C PRO A 91 -5.63 -6.18 11.57
N THR A 92 -4.41 -6.73 11.49
CA THR A 92 -3.87 -7.71 12.42
C THR A 92 -2.44 -7.38 12.83
N ARG A 93 -1.97 -7.98 13.92
CA ARG A 93 -0.58 -7.81 14.39
C ARG A 93 0.46 -8.34 13.39
N VAL A 94 0.13 -9.40 12.65
CA VAL A 94 1.01 -9.98 11.63
C VAL A 94 1.22 -9.00 10.48
N VAL A 95 0.13 -8.44 9.93
CA VAL A 95 0.22 -7.41 8.88
C VAL A 95 0.97 -6.17 9.38
N CYS A 96 0.76 -5.77 10.65
CA CYS A 96 1.54 -4.68 11.24
C CYS A 96 3.04 -4.97 11.31
N ALA A 97 3.43 -6.20 11.62
CA ALA A 97 4.84 -6.60 11.64
C ALA A 97 5.46 -6.58 10.23
N GLU A 98 4.73 -7.03 9.21
CA GLU A 98 5.15 -6.96 7.80
C GLU A 98 5.34 -5.52 7.33
N ILE A 99 4.36 -4.65 7.61
CA ILE A 99 4.45 -3.21 7.36
C ILE A 99 5.67 -2.63 8.08
N PHE A 100 5.85 -2.95 9.36
CA PHE A 100 6.96 -2.45 10.16
C PHE A 100 8.32 -2.82 9.57
N GLU A 101 8.54 -4.09 9.23
CA GLU A 101 9.82 -4.51 8.62
C GLU A 101 10.05 -3.86 7.26
N SER A 102 9.00 -3.71 6.44
CA SER A 102 9.09 -2.97 5.17
C SER A 102 9.57 -1.53 5.38
N LEU A 103 8.95 -0.83 6.32
CA LEU A 103 9.25 0.57 6.60
C LEU A 103 10.61 0.73 7.27
N LYS A 104 10.96 -0.16 8.19
CA LYS A 104 12.27 -0.19 8.84
C LYS A 104 13.39 -0.37 7.84
N MET A 105 13.25 -1.28 6.87
CA MET A 105 14.22 -1.43 5.77
C MET A 105 14.36 -0.16 4.93
N LYS A 106 13.27 0.60 4.75
CA LYS A 106 13.27 1.79 3.89
C LYS A 106 13.71 3.08 4.58
N PHE A 107 13.35 3.25 5.86
CA PHE A 107 13.49 4.51 6.61
C PHE A 107 14.43 4.40 7.82
N GLY A 108 14.88 3.20 8.18
CA GLY A 108 15.72 2.94 9.33
C GLY A 108 14.94 2.72 10.63
N THR A 109 15.51 1.92 11.54
CA THR A 109 14.91 1.49 12.81
C THR A 109 14.55 2.65 13.75
N GLN A 110 15.27 3.76 13.70
CA GLN A 110 15.03 4.94 14.52
C GLN A 110 13.79 5.73 14.10
N ASN A 111 13.33 5.58 12.85
CA ASN A 111 12.24 6.37 12.28
C ASN A 111 10.88 5.65 12.31
N VAL A 112 10.87 4.37 12.70
CA VAL A 112 9.67 3.52 12.69
C VAL A 112 9.47 2.87 14.06
N GLY A 113 8.29 3.05 14.66
CA GLY A 113 7.89 2.39 15.89
C GLY A 113 6.74 1.41 15.65
N LEU A 114 6.74 0.28 16.36
CA LEU A 114 5.66 -0.72 16.32
C LEU A 114 4.90 -0.75 17.64
N ASN A 115 3.63 -0.37 17.61
CA ASN A 115 2.76 -0.30 18.78
C ASN A 115 1.81 -1.52 18.82
N ILE A 116 2.38 -2.69 19.11
CA ILE A 116 1.61 -3.90 19.44
C ILE A 116 2.05 -4.42 20.81
N SER A 117 1.19 -5.17 21.50
CA SER A 117 1.50 -5.70 22.84
C SER A 117 2.57 -6.80 22.81
N SER A 118 2.62 -7.58 21.73
CA SER A 118 3.54 -8.71 21.57
C SER A 118 4.98 -8.33 21.16
N ALA A 119 5.27 -7.04 20.96
CA ALA A 119 6.59 -6.58 20.49
C ALA A 119 7.06 -5.32 21.23
N PRO A 120 7.25 -5.38 22.56
CA PRO A 120 7.60 -4.20 23.36
C PRO A 120 8.96 -3.60 22.97
N HIS A 121 9.93 -4.41 22.55
CA HIS A 121 11.27 -3.95 22.14
C HIS A 121 11.28 -3.13 20.85
N HIS A 122 10.21 -3.18 20.04
CA HIS A 122 10.07 -2.40 18.81
C HIS A 122 9.28 -1.09 19.03
N ARG A 123 8.90 -0.80 20.27
CA ARG A 123 8.23 0.46 20.61
C ARG A 123 9.24 1.59 20.63
N ASN A 124 9.02 2.57 19.75
CA ASN A 124 9.73 3.84 19.75
C ASN A 124 8.70 4.96 19.60
N ARG A 125 8.26 5.58 20.69
CA ARG A 125 7.22 6.62 20.66
C ARG A 125 7.67 7.91 19.95
N TYR A 126 8.98 8.13 19.83
CA TYR A 126 9.55 9.30 19.17
C TYR A 126 9.73 9.10 17.68
N ALA A 127 9.60 7.87 17.17
CA ALA A 127 9.65 7.61 15.75
C ALA A 127 8.58 8.42 15.01
N ARG A 128 8.98 9.00 13.87
CA ARG A 128 8.09 9.76 13.00
C ARG A 128 6.93 8.90 12.48
N ILE A 129 7.21 7.63 12.20
CA ILE A 129 6.26 6.67 11.62
C ILE A 129 5.89 5.67 12.72
N GLN A 130 4.60 5.55 13.00
CA GLN A 130 4.07 4.61 13.99
C GLN A 130 3.16 3.60 13.30
N VAL A 131 3.47 2.31 13.48
CA VAL A 131 2.68 1.19 12.97
C VAL A 131 1.86 0.59 14.09
N MET A 132 0.57 0.33 13.89
CA MET A 132 -0.31 -0.25 14.91
C MET A 132 -1.51 -0.99 14.33
N ALA A 133 -2.12 -1.89 15.10
CA ALA A 133 -3.34 -2.57 14.68
C ALA A 133 -4.55 -1.62 14.71
N HIS A 134 -5.58 -1.89 13.90
CA HIS A 134 -6.83 -1.10 13.89
C HIS A 134 -7.43 -0.91 15.29
N ALA A 135 -7.54 -2.00 16.06
CA ALA A 135 -8.06 -1.95 17.42
C ALA A 135 -7.19 -1.08 18.35
N THR A 136 -5.87 -1.14 18.20
CA THR A 136 -4.94 -0.32 18.99
C THR A 136 -5.08 1.16 18.65
N PHE A 137 -5.14 1.50 17.36
CA PHE A 137 -5.42 2.86 16.91
C PHE A 137 -6.71 3.40 17.52
N MET A 138 -7.80 2.64 17.45
CA MET A 138 -9.10 3.09 17.97
C MET A 138 -9.07 3.30 19.48
N GLY A 139 -8.42 2.41 20.23
CA GLY A 139 -8.23 2.57 21.68
C GLY A 139 -7.47 3.86 22.01
N MET A 140 -6.34 4.09 21.34
CA MET A 140 -5.50 5.28 21.53
C MET A 140 -6.20 6.57 21.10
N TYR A 141 -6.95 6.53 19.99
CA TYR A 141 -7.71 7.67 19.50
C TYR A 141 -8.88 8.02 20.44
N ALA A 142 -9.60 7.01 20.94
CA ALA A 142 -10.68 7.19 21.91
C ALA A 142 -10.17 7.78 23.24
N SER A 143 -8.97 7.37 23.68
CA SER A 143 -8.30 7.95 24.85
C SER A 143 -7.58 9.27 24.57
N ARG A 144 -7.72 9.84 23.37
CA ARG A 144 -7.07 11.09 22.94
C ARG A 144 -5.54 11.08 23.10
N ASP A 145 -4.89 9.94 22.85
CA ASP A 145 -3.44 9.86 22.86
C ASP A 145 -2.85 10.83 21.79
N PRO A 146 -1.99 11.80 22.18
CA PRO A 146 -1.45 12.80 21.25
C PRO A 146 -0.68 12.19 20.08
N MET A 147 -0.06 11.02 20.26
CA MET A 147 0.68 10.32 19.21
C MET A 147 -0.22 10.02 18.01
N VAL A 148 -1.47 9.66 18.28
CA VAL A 148 -2.45 9.28 17.25
C VAL A 148 -3.34 10.47 16.89
N ALA A 149 -3.81 11.25 17.86
CA ALA A 149 -4.77 12.32 17.64
C ALA A 149 -4.19 13.52 16.86
N GLU A 150 -2.89 13.77 16.98
CA GLU A 150 -2.25 14.95 16.39
C GLU A 150 -1.45 14.65 15.12
N ALA A 151 -1.35 13.39 14.71
CA ALA A 151 -0.61 13.00 13.52
C ALA A 151 -1.11 13.76 12.26
N ASP A 152 -0.22 13.94 11.29
CA ASP A 152 -0.49 14.72 10.07
C ASP A 152 -1.04 13.86 8.95
N MET A 153 -0.66 12.58 8.95
CA MET A 153 -0.98 11.62 7.91
C MET A 153 -1.36 10.26 8.48
N TYR A 154 -2.42 9.69 7.94
CA TYR A 154 -2.98 8.41 8.34
C TYR A 154 -3.07 7.49 7.13
N LEU A 155 -2.48 6.30 7.24
CA LEU A 155 -2.54 5.24 6.24
C LEU A 155 -3.29 4.04 6.85
N ILE A 156 -4.44 3.69 6.28
CA ILE A 156 -5.30 2.61 6.75
C ILE A 156 -5.20 1.47 5.75
N ASP A 157 -4.44 0.42 6.08
CA ASP A 157 -4.30 -0.77 5.25
C ASP A 157 -5.46 -1.73 5.47
N GLU A 158 -5.80 -2.51 4.44
CA GLU A 158 -6.96 -3.41 4.42
C GLU A 158 -8.26 -2.75 4.93
N ALA A 159 -8.57 -1.57 4.39
CA ALA A 159 -9.76 -0.80 4.77
C ALA A 159 -11.09 -1.52 4.46
N HIS A 160 -11.08 -2.62 3.70
CA HIS A 160 -12.26 -3.47 3.48
C HIS A 160 -12.50 -4.50 4.60
N PHE A 161 -11.58 -4.65 5.55
CA PHE A 161 -11.66 -5.69 6.56
C PHE A 161 -12.90 -5.52 7.44
N ASN A 162 -13.80 -6.50 7.43
CA ASN A 162 -15.11 -6.40 8.07
C ASN A 162 -15.05 -6.66 9.57
N ASN A 163 -14.55 -5.69 10.34
CA ASN A 163 -14.65 -5.69 11.80
C ASN A 163 -15.05 -4.30 12.33
N ALA A 164 -15.53 -4.26 13.58
CA ALA A 164 -16.02 -3.03 14.21
C ALA A 164 -14.93 -1.93 14.27
N ALA A 165 -13.67 -2.31 14.54
CA ALA A 165 -12.57 -1.36 14.61
C ALA A 165 -12.31 -0.68 13.26
N THR A 166 -12.23 -1.45 12.16
CA THR A 166 -12.05 -0.93 10.80
C THR A 166 -13.22 -0.02 10.42
N TYR A 167 -14.46 -0.43 10.70
CA TYR A 167 -15.64 0.41 10.42
C TYR A 167 -15.53 1.77 11.13
N MET A 168 -15.17 1.78 12.42
CA MET A 168 -15.01 3.01 13.19
C MET A 168 -13.81 3.84 12.71
N ILE A 169 -12.69 3.23 12.35
CA ILE A 169 -11.53 3.93 11.77
C ILE A 169 -11.94 4.68 10.52
N ARG A 170 -12.74 4.07 9.63
CA ARG A 170 -13.19 4.75 8.40
C ARG A 170 -14.10 5.95 8.69
N LYS A 171 -14.89 5.91 9.77
CA LYS A 171 -15.65 7.10 10.22
C LYS A 171 -14.72 8.19 10.77
N VAL A 172 -13.72 7.79 11.57
CA VAL A 172 -12.69 8.70 12.09
C VAL A 172 -11.85 9.30 10.95
N ALA A 173 -11.53 8.52 9.91
CA ALA A 173 -10.81 8.96 8.72
C ALA A 173 -11.47 10.16 8.05
N LYS A 174 -12.79 10.09 7.83
CA LYS A 174 -13.57 11.20 7.28
C LYS A 174 -13.54 12.44 8.19
N PHE A 175 -13.60 12.24 9.50
CA PHE A 175 -13.48 13.34 10.45
C PHE A 175 -12.09 13.99 10.44
N LEU A 176 -11.02 13.19 10.37
CA LEU A 176 -9.64 13.66 10.26
C LEU A 176 -9.41 14.42 8.95
N ALA A 177 -9.95 13.92 7.84
CA ALA A 177 -9.90 14.61 6.55
C ALA A 177 -10.56 16.01 6.63
N LYS A 178 -11.73 16.11 7.28
CA LYS A 178 -12.38 17.42 7.55
C LYS A 178 -11.54 18.36 8.42
N LYS A 179 -10.64 17.83 9.24
CA LYS A 179 -9.64 18.59 10.03
C LYS A 179 -8.35 18.86 9.24
N ASN A 180 -8.39 18.74 7.91
CA ASN A 180 -7.25 18.98 7.03
C ASN A 180 -6.07 18.03 7.28
N LYS A 181 -6.32 16.83 7.81
CA LYS A 181 -5.33 15.76 7.93
C LYS A 181 -5.32 14.92 6.65
N LYS A 182 -4.15 14.40 6.28
CA LYS A 182 -4.01 13.59 5.07
C LYS A 182 -4.37 12.14 5.38
N VAL A 183 -5.41 11.59 4.74
CA VAL A 183 -5.87 10.23 5.05
C VAL A 183 -5.93 9.37 3.81
N TYR A 184 -5.37 8.17 3.89
CA TYR A 184 -5.43 7.17 2.83
C TYR A 184 -6.09 5.88 3.31
N GLU A 185 -7.04 5.36 2.54
CA GLU A 185 -7.62 4.03 2.69
C GLU A 185 -7.05 3.13 1.60
N LEU A 186 -6.23 2.15 1.98
CA LEU A 186 -5.69 1.14 1.06
C LEU A 186 -6.55 -0.11 1.15
N SER A 187 -7.00 -0.61 -0.01
CA SER A 187 -7.85 -1.80 -0.02
C SER A 187 -7.76 -2.58 -1.33
N ALA A 188 -7.85 -3.91 -1.25
CA ALA A 188 -7.95 -4.77 -2.41
C ALA A 188 -9.29 -4.64 -3.16
N THR A 189 -10.33 -4.33 -2.41
CA THR A 189 -11.70 -4.17 -2.90
C THR A 189 -12.30 -2.91 -2.27
N ILE A 190 -12.88 -2.02 -3.07
CA ILE A 190 -13.71 -0.93 -2.53
C ILE A 190 -15.10 -1.11 -3.12
N SER A 191 -16.01 -1.63 -2.29
CA SER A 191 -17.43 -1.81 -2.62
C SER A 191 -18.18 -0.49 -2.84
N ASP A 192 -17.62 0.63 -2.39
CA ASP A 192 -18.27 1.95 -2.44
C ASP A 192 -18.10 2.71 -3.77
N VAL A 193 -17.41 2.18 -4.79
CA VAL A 193 -17.20 2.88 -6.08
C VAL A 193 -18.32 2.58 -7.10
N ARG A 194 -19.33 1.77 -6.74
CA ARG A 194 -20.40 1.38 -7.68
C ARG A 194 -21.72 2.14 -7.56
N ASN A 195 -21.88 3.06 -6.62
CA ASN A 195 -23.13 3.83 -6.47
C ASN A 195 -22.83 5.30 -6.12
N SER A 196 -22.45 6.07 -7.12
CA SER A 196 -22.57 7.54 -7.13
C SER A 196 -22.87 8.00 -8.55
#